data_AF-A0A1Z4V951-F1
#
_entry.id   AF-A0A1Z4V951-F1
#
_cell.length_a   1.000
_cell.length_b   1.000
_cell.length_c   1.000
_cell.angle_alpha   90.00
_cell.angle_beta   90.00
_cell.angle_gamma   90.00
#
_symmetry.space_group_name_H-M   'P 1'
#
loop_
_entity.id
_entity.type
_entity.pdbx_description
1 polymer ?
#
loop_
_entity_poly.entity_id
_entity_poly.type
_entity_poly.pdbx_seq_one_letter_code
_entity_poly.pdbx_strand_id
1 'polypeptide(L)'
;MPDSDNTSLAFDYLAGGLVVTHPALNSINQVIAQRTIEAFGLDRDPGHPNIRKRPTSKDKRWQKRNEIWNLAQNQLKRLQSEDTQNIRELIVELAISRGSFSIWIKVFEKDSDMRCRLICGFKGTALDCFDTLGLAISRVGGKL
;
A
#
# COMPACT_ATOMS: atom_id res chain seq x y z
N MET A 1 3.65 11.91 13.90
CA MET A 1 4.80 11.18 13.30
C MET A 1 4.30 9.78 12.95
N PRO A 2 4.98 8.95 12.12
CA PRO A 2 4.41 7.66 11.70
C PRO A 2 4.07 6.68 12.83
N ASP A 3 4.61 6.90 14.03
CA ASP A 3 4.27 6.22 15.28
C ASP A 3 2.96 6.73 15.92
N SER A 4 2.53 7.95 15.62
CA SER A 4 1.31 8.59 16.13
C SER A 4 0.13 8.56 15.15
N ASP A 5 0.42 8.52 13.84
CA ASP A 5 -0.56 8.71 12.77
C ASP A 5 -0.69 7.46 11.89
N ASN A 6 -1.90 7.14 11.42
CA ASN A 6 -2.09 6.06 10.45
C ASN A 6 -1.61 6.50 9.07
N THR A 7 -0.38 6.13 8.70
CA THR A 7 0.22 6.52 7.42
C THR A 7 -0.50 5.97 6.20
N SER A 8 -1.37 4.95 6.37
CA SER A 8 -2.23 4.46 5.29
C SER A 8 -3.22 5.52 4.78
N LEU A 9 -3.50 6.55 5.60
CA LEU A 9 -4.32 7.69 5.21
C LEU A 9 -3.56 8.75 4.39
N ALA A 10 -2.23 8.72 4.43
CA ALA A 10 -1.40 9.75 3.80
C ALA A 10 -1.07 9.46 2.32
N PHE A 11 -1.00 8.18 1.96
CA PHE A 11 -0.52 7.74 0.65
C PHE A 11 -1.52 6.81 -0.03
N ASP A 12 -1.62 6.93 -1.35
CA ASP A 12 -2.31 5.96 -2.21
C ASP A 12 -1.30 5.33 -3.18
N TYR A 13 -1.69 4.19 -3.76
CA TYR A 13 -0.86 3.41 -4.65
C TYR A 13 -1.55 3.22 -6.00
N LEU A 14 -0.85 3.59 -7.07
CA LEU A 14 -1.30 3.40 -8.44
C LEU A 14 -0.64 2.17 -9.08
N ALA A 15 -1.03 1.90 -10.32
CA ALA A 15 -0.45 0.83 -11.14
C ALA A 15 1.09 0.85 -11.10
N GLY A 16 1.68 -0.34 -10.95
CA GLY A 16 3.13 -0.51 -10.78
C GLY A 16 3.65 -0.19 -9.38
N GLY A 17 2.76 0.06 -8.41
CA GLY A 17 3.14 0.40 -7.03
C GLY A 17 3.73 1.81 -6.92
N LEU A 18 3.31 2.72 -7.79
CA LEU A 18 3.65 4.13 -7.73
C LEU A 18 2.96 4.78 -6.53
N VAL A 19 3.72 5.50 -5.71
CA VAL A 19 3.21 6.15 -4.50
C VAL A 19 2.77 7.57 -4.84
N VAL A 20 1.55 7.92 -4.47
CA VAL A 20 0.97 9.26 -4.61
C VAL A 20 0.37 9.73 -3.28
N THR A 21 0.05 11.00 -3.17
CA THR A 21 -0.69 11.50 -2.00
C THR A 21 -2.13 11.00 -2.05
N HIS A 22 -2.70 10.70 -0.88
CA HIS A 22 -4.09 10.26 -0.82
C HIS A 22 -5.04 11.42 -1.16
N PRO A 23 -6.02 11.25 -2.07
CA PRO A 23 -6.84 12.37 -2.57
C PRO A 23 -7.74 13.00 -1.51
N ALA A 24 -8.11 12.23 -0.47
CA ALA A 24 -8.97 12.72 0.62
C ALA A 24 -8.27 13.63 1.64
N LEU A 25 -6.95 13.86 1.52
CA LEU A 25 -6.24 14.74 2.45
C LEU A 25 -6.63 16.22 2.26
N ASN A 26 -6.71 16.95 3.37
CA ASN A 26 -6.80 18.41 3.34
C ASN A 26 -5.51 19.04 2.76
N SER A 27 -5.57 20.32 2.39
CA SER A 27 -4.49 21.04 1.71
C SER A 27 -3.15 21.02 2.48
N ILE A 28 -3.18 21.12 3.80
CA ILE A 28 -1.96 21.10 4.63
C ILE A 28 -1.31 19.71 4.59
N ASN A 29 -2.12 18.67 4.82
CA ASN A 29 -1.64 17.29 4.83
C ASN A 29 -1.20 16.82 3.43
N GLN A 30 -1.83 17.31 2.36
CA GLN A 30 -1.37 17.12 0.97
C GLN A 30 0.07 17.61 0.79
N VAL A 31 0.37 18.84 1.25
CA VAL A 31 1.72 19.42 1.13
C VAL A 31 2.74 18.60 1.93
N ILE A 32 2.39 18.16 3.13
CA ILE A 32 3.28 17.33 3.97
C ILE A 32 3.54 15.97 3.31
N ALA A 33 2.48 15.30 2.82
CA ALA A 33 2.60 14.02 2.14
C ALA A 33 3.45 14.13 0.87
N GLN A 34 3.23 15.17 0.06
CA GLN A 34 4.01 15.42 -1.15
C GLN A 34 5.49 15.66 -0.86
N ARG A 35 5.80 16.49 0.14
CA ARG A 35 7.20 16.71 0.58
C ARG A 35 7.85 15.42 1.07
N THR A 36 7.08 14.56 1.74
CA THR A 36 7.56 13.25 2.21
C THR A 36 7.91 12.35 1.02
N ILE A 37 7.02 12.28 0.02
CA ILE A 37 7.26 11.54 -1.22
C ILE A 37 8.55 12.02 -1.89
N GLU A 38 8.73 13.33 -2.03
CA GLU A 38 9.89 13.93 -2.69
C GLU A 38 11.19 13.70 -1.91
N ALA A 39 11.17 13.90 -0.59
CA ALA A 39 12.33 13.73 0.27
C ALA A 39 12.88 12.30 0.23
N PHE A 40 11.99 11.30 0.20
CA PHE A 40 12.37 9.88 0.16
C PHE A 40 12.44 9.29 -1.25
N GLY A 41 12.02 10.05 -2.27
CA GLY A 41 11.91 9.62 -3.66
C GLY A 41 10.96 8.43 -3.83
N LEU A 42 9.80 8.47 -3.17
CA LEU A 42 8.82 7.37 -3.23
C LEU A 42 8.13 7.28 -4.59
N ASP A 43 8.03 8.41 -5.30
CA ASP A 43 7.45 8.57 -6.64
C ASP A 43 8.44 8.26 -7.79
N ARG A 44 9.65 7.76 -7.47
CA ARG A 44 10.62 7.44 -8.51
C ARG A 44 10.11 6.31 -9.41
N ASP A 45 10.17 6.53 -10.72
CA ASP A 45 9.70 5.61 -11.76
C ASP A 45 10.54 5.78 -13.05
N PRO A 46 10.88 4.70 -13.79
CA PRO A 46 11.68 4.78 -15.01
C PRO A 46 11.07 5.63 -16.14
N GLY A 47 9.74 5.67 -16.22
CA GLY A 47 8.96 6.47 -17.16
C GLY A 47 8.72 7.91 -16.69
N HIS A 48 9.24 8.31 -15.53
CA HIS A 48 8.96 9.63 -14.97
C HIS A 48 9.42 10.76 -15.93
N PRO A 49 8.58 11.78 -16.20
CA PRO A 49 8.90 12.85 -17.16
C PRO A 49 10.12 13.69 -16.72
N ASN A 50 10.23 13.96 -15.42
CA ASN A 50 11.46 14.52 -14.85
C ASN A 50 12.53 13.42 -14.69
N ILE A 51 13.63 13.52 -15.45
CA ILE A 51 14.73 12.55 -15.43
C ILE A 51 15.41 12.39 -14.06
N ARG A 52 15.40 13.44 -13.23
CA ARG A 52 15.98 13.39 -11.87
C ARG A 52 15.15 12.55 -10.90
N LYS A 53 13.88 12.30 -11.23
CA LYS A 53 12.99 11.41 -10.49
C LYS A 53 12.97 9.98 -11.08
N ARG A 54 13.83 9.66 -12.05
CA ARG A 54 14.02 8.27 -12.46
C ARG A 54 14.92 7.55 -11.47
N PRO A 55 14.64 6.27 -11.15
CA PRO A 55 15.51 5.50 -10.28
C PRO A 55 16.89 5.34 -10.90
N THR A 56 17.93 5.40 -10.07
CA THR A 56 19.29 5.03 -10.48
C THR A 56 19.39 3.50 -10.57
N SER A 57 20.46 2.98 -11.18
CA SER A 57 20.72 1.53 -11.21
C SER A 57 20.80 0.87 -9.82
N LYS A 58 21.06 1.65 -8.77
CA LYS A 58 21.09 1.20 -7.38
C LYS A 58 19.72 1.29 -6.69
N ASP A 59 18.81 2.14 -7.17
CA ASP A 59 17.49 2.32 -6.55
C ASP A 59 16.49 1.28 -7.08
N LYS A 60 16.50 0.09 -6.45
CA LYS A 60 15.62 -1.03 -6.82
C LYS A 60 14.23 -0.95 -6.18
N ARG A 61 13.91 0.11 -5.43
CA ARG A 61 12.65 0.19 -4.66
C ARG A 61 11.42 0.19 -5.55
N TRP A 62 11.46 0.98 -6.64
CA TRP A 62 10.40 0.97 -7.64
C TRP A 62 10.21 -0.42 -8.24
N GLN A 63 11.30 -1.06 -8.67
CA GLN A 63 11.26 -2.37 -9.29
C GLN A 63 10.61 -3.40 -8.35
N LYS A 64 11.02 -3.42 -7.08
CA LYS A 64 10.45 -4.32 -6.07
C LYS A 64 8.95 -4.07 -5.86
N ARG A 65 8.51 -2.80 -5.83
CA ARG A 65 7.08 -2.47 -5.73
C ARG A 65 6.29 -2.93 -6.95
N ASN A 66 6.84 -2.72 -8.15
CA ASN A 66 6.22 -3.18 -9.39
C ASN A 66 6.11 -4.70 -9.47
N GLU A 67 7.16 -5.43 -9.06
CA GLU A 67 7.14 -6.89 -8.97
C GLU A 67 6.04 -7.39 -8.01
N ILE A 68 5.92 -6.77 -6.83
CA ILE A 68 4.89 -7.11 -5.85
C ILE A 68 3.48 -6.73 -6.37
N TRP A 69 3.34 -5.58 -7.04
CA TRP A 69 2.09 -5.16 -7.66
C TRP A 69 1.60 -6.20 -8.67
N ASN A 70 2.48 -6.63 -9.58
CA ASN A 70 2.14 -7.63 -10.59
C ASN A 70 1.82 -8.99 -9.96
N LEU A 71 2.56 -9.39 -8.92
CA LEU A 71 2.27 -10.60 -8.16
C LEU A 71 0.89 -10.55 -7.51
N ALA A 72 0.55 -9.45 -6.84
CA ALA A 72 -0.74 -9.25 -6.20
C ALA A 72 -1.89 -9.25 -7.22
N GLN A 73 -1.73 -8.56 -8.36
CA GLN A 73 -2.71 -8.56 -9.44
C GLN A 73 -2.95 -9.97 -10.00
N ASN A 74 -1.90 -10.78 -10.13
CA ASN A 74 -2.04 -12.17 -10.56
C ASN A 74 -2.80 -13.03 -9.54
N GLN A 75 -2.56 -12.80 -8.24
CA GLN A 75 -3.33 -13.48 -7.19
C GLN A 75 -4.79 -13.02 -7.15
N LEU A 76 -5.07 -11.73 -7.38
CA LEU A 76 -6.44 -11.24 -7.49
C LEU A 76 -7.19 -11.94 -8.63
N LYS A 77 -6.56 -12.07 -9.81
CA LYS A 77 -7.13 -12.82 -10.93
C LYS A 77 -7.39 -14.28 -10.58
N ARG A 78 -6.47 -14.91 -9.85
CA ARG A 78 -6.63 -16.30 -9.39
C ARG A 78 -7.81 -16.44 -8.43
N LEU A 79 -7.94 -15.53 -7.47
CA LEU A 79 -9.07 -15.49 -6.54
C LEU A 79 -10.40 -15.28 -7.29
N GLN A 80 -10.41 -14.40 -8.30
CA GLN A 80 -11.60 -14.16 -9.13
C GLN A 80 -11.98 -15.39 -9.99
N SER A 81 -11.00 -16.20 -10.40
CA SER A 81 -11.28 -17.45 -11.13
C SER A 81 -11.72 -18.59 -10.21
N GLU A 82 -11.20 -18.62 -8.99
CA GLU A 82 -11.46 -19.67 -8.00
C GLU A 82 -11.37 -19.06 -6.59
N ASP A 83 -12.53 -18.82 -5.99
CA ASP A 83 -12.62 -18.25 -4.65
C ASP A 83 -12.80 -19.37 -3.62
N THR A 84 -11.67 -19.86 -3.11
CA THR A 84 -11.64 -20.85 -2.03
C THR A 84 -10.87 -20.32 -0.83
N GLN A 85 -11.21 -20.85 0.35
CA GLN A 85 -10.49 -20.54 1.60
C GLN A 85 -8.98 -20.74 1.46
N ASN A 86 -8.55 -21.86 0.85
CA ASN A 86 -7.14 -22.16 0.63
C ASN A 86 -6.44 -21.09 -0.24
N ILE A 87 -7.11 -20.58 -1.28
CA ILE A 87 -6.53 -19.53 -2.12
C ILE A 87 -6.39 -18.23 -1.31
N ARG A 88 -7.42 -17.85 -0.56
CA ARG A 88 -7.36 -16.67 0.32
C ARG A 88 -6.21 -16.76 1.33
N GLU A 89 -6.04 -17.90 1.98
CA GLU A 89 -4.95 -18.16 2.94
C GLU A 89 -3.57 -18.09 2.28
N LEU A 90 -3.40 -18.73 1.12
CA LEU A 90 -2.15 -18.70 0.36
C LEU A 90 -1.77 -17.28 -0.06
N ILE A 91 -2.75 -16.43 -0.40
CA ILE A 91 -2.50 -15.03 -0.72
C ILE A 91 -1.95 -14.28 0.50
N VAL A 92 -2.50 -14.53 1.69
CA VAL A 92 -2.03 -13.90 2.94
C VAL A 92 -0.60 -14.33 3.26
N GLU A 93 -0.30 -15.63 3.19
CA GLU A 93 1.06 -16.15 3.41
C GLU A 93 2.06 -15.55 2.42
N LEU A 94 1.67 -15.46 1.15
CA LEU A 94 2.49 -14.86 0.12
C LEU A 94 2.73 -13.37 0.39
N ALA A 95 1.70 -12.64 0.81
CA ALA A 95 1.81 -11.23 1.15
C ALA A 95 2.77 -11.01 2.33
N ILE A 96 2.64 -11.80 3.40
CA ILE A 96 3.53 -11.74 4.57
C ILE A 96 4.98 -12.02 4.16
N SER A 97 5.21 -13.07 3.35
CA SER A 97 6.57 -13.44 2.93
C SER A 97 7.25 -12.40 2.04
N ARG A 98 6.48 -11.66 1.22
CA ARG A 98 7.00 -10.66 0.28
C ARG A 98 7.06 -9.25 0.87
N GLY A 99 6.24 -8.96 1.87
CA GLY A 99 6.08 -7.62 2.44
C GLY A 99 5.22 -6.70 1.57
N SER A 100 5.43 -5.39 1.73
CA SER A 100 4.69 -4.34 1.00
C SER A 100 3.18 -4.36 1.23
N PHE A 101 2.79 -4.43 2.51
CA PHE A 101 1.41 -4.40 3.02
C PHE A 101 0.47 -3.47 2.22
N SER A 102 0.82 -2.20 2.04
CA SER A 102 -0.05 -1.21 1.39
C SER A 102 -0.38 -1.54 -0.07
N ILE A 103 0.51 -2.23 -0.80
CA ILE A 103 0.24 -2.67 -2.18
C ILE A 103 -0.83 -3.78 -2.16
N TRP A 104 -0.71 -4.73 -1.24
CA TRP A 104 -1.71 -5.79 -1.09
C TRP A 104 -3.07 -5.23 -0.68
N ILE A 105 -3.12 -4.33 0.30
CA ILE A 105 -4.37 -3.65 0.70
C ILE A 105 -5.01 -2.91 -0.48
N LYS A 106 -4.19 -2.23 -1.30
CA LYS A 106 -4.71 -1.51 -2.47
C LYS A 106 -5.26 -2.44 -3.54
N VAL A 107 -4.53 -3.49 -3.90
CA VAL A 107 -4.97 -4.43 -4.95
C VAL A 107 -6.27 -5.14 -4.55
N PHE A 108 -6.41 -5.49 -3.28
CA PHE A 108 -7.60 -6.14 -2.73
C PHE A 108 -8.62 -5.15 -2.17
N GLU A 109 -8.58 -3.86 -2.53
CA GLU A 109 -9.41 -2.81 -1.90
C GLU A 109 -10.92 -3.07 -2.01
N LYS A 110 -11.35 -3.85 -3.01
CA LYS A 110 -12.75 -4.20 -3.28
C LYS A 110 -13.23 -5.49 -2.59
N ASP A 111 -12.34 -6.22 -1.90
CA ASP A 111 -12.67 -7.45 -1.16
C ASP A 111 -12.39 -7.22 0.32
N SER A 112 -13.45 -6.91 1.08
CA SER A 112 -13.35 -6.59 2.51
C SER A 112 -12.80 -7.76 3.33
N ASP A 113 -13.18 -9.00 3.02
CA ASP A 113 -12.67 -10.18 3.70
C ASP A 113 -11.16 -10.34 3.47
N MET A 114 -10.68 -10.18 2.23
CA MET A 114 -9.24 -10.21 1.95
C MET A 114 -8.48 -9.08 2.65
N ARG A 115 -9.03 -7.86 2.72
CA ARG A 115 -8.39 -6.77 3.49
C ARG A 115 -8.24 -7.14 4.96
N CYS A 116 -9.31 -7.63 5.59
CA CYS A 116 -9.29 -8.03 6.99
C CYS A 116 -8.25 -9.14 7.23
N ARG A 117 -8.19 -10.14 6.35
CA ARG A 117 -7.19 -11.21 6.43
C ARG A 117 -5.76 -10.69 6.31
N LEU A 118 -5.50 -9.76 5.40
CA LEU A 118 -4.18 -9.13 5.24
C LEU A 118 -3.82 -8.30 6.47
N ILE A 119 -4.74 -7.48 7.00
CA ILE A 119 -4.54 -6.68 8.22
C ILE A 119 -4.18 -7.58 9.41
N CYS A 120 -4.93 -8.67 9.61
CA CYS A 120 -4.67 -9.62 10.69
C CYS A 120 -3.38 -10.42 10.49
N GLY A 121 -2.99 -10.72 9.25
CA GLY A 121 -1.80 -11.51 8.92
C GLY A 121 -0.48 -10.78 9.14
N PHE A 122 -0.42 -9.47 8.87
CA PHE A 122 0.79 -8.67 9.02
C PHE A 122 1.03 -8.28 10.49
N LYS A 123 1.86 -9.07 11.19
CA LYS A 123 2.27 -8.78 12.58
C LYS A 123 2.85 -7.35 12.71
N GLY A 124 2.42 -6.64 13.75
CA GLY A 124 2.83 -5.25 14.00
C GLY A 124 1.93 -4.19 13.34
N THR A 125 0.93 -4.61 12.55
CA THR A 125 -0.14 -3.73 12.10
C THR A 125 -1.05 -3.40 13.29
N ALA A 126 -1.26 -2.12 13.55
CA ALA A 126 -2.15 -1.68 14.61
C ALA A 126 -3.59 -1.83 14.14
N LEU A 127 -4.31 -2.79 14.72
CA LEU A 127 -5.65 -3.18 14.25
C LEU A 127 -6.69 -2.07 14.48
N ASP A 128 -6.47 -1.23 15.49
CA ASP A 128 -7.27 -0.04 15.81
C ASP A 128 -7.16 1.07 14.76
N CYS A 129 -6.26 0.94 13.78
CA CYS A 129 -6.18 1.80 12.60
C CYS A 129 -7.17 1.42 11.49
N PHE A 130 -7.96 0.37 11.66
CA PHE A 130 -8.88 -0.11 10.63
C PHE A 130 -10.27 -0.36 11.19
N ASP A 131 -11.29 -0.02 10.41
CA ASP A 131 -12.68 -0.35 10.76
C ASP A 131 -13.00 -1.83 10.50
N THR A 132 -14.25 -2.22 10.76
CA THR A 132 -14.71 -3.61 10.58
C THR A 132 -14.68 -4.09 9.12
N LEU A 133 -14.59 -3.17 8.16
CA LEU A 133 -14.44 -3.48 6.74
C LEU A 133 -12.97 -3.53 6.32
N GLY A 134 -12.03 -3.13 7.18
CA GLY A 134 -10.61 -3.01 6.86
C GLY A 134 -10.27 -1.70 6.14
N LEU A 135 -11.12 -0.67 6.24
CA LEU A 135 -10.79 0.68 5.78
C LEU A 135 -9.94 1.39 6.84
N ALA A 136 -8.95 2.15 6.38
CA ALA A 136 -8.11 2.92 7.27
C ALA A 136 -8.93 4.02 7.98
N ILE A 137 -8.73 4.14 9.29
CA ILE A 137 -9.29 5.19 10.14
C ILE A 137 -8.18 5.89 10.92
N SER A 138 -8.46 7.12 11.35
CA SER A 138 -7.54 7.93 12.16
C SER A 138 -7.30 7.28 13.50
N ARG A 139 -6.04 7.32 13.99
CA ARG A 139 -5.73 6.87 15.36
C ARG A 139 -6.32 7.82 16.38
N VAL A 140 -6.63 7.30 17.56
CA VAL A 140 -7.01 8.12 18.71
C VAL A 140 -5.86 9.10 19.04
N GLY A 141 -6.11 10.40 18.90
CA GLY A 141 -5.10 11.45 19.09
C GLY A 141 -4.20 11.72 17.88
N GLY A 142 -4.41 11.02 16.76
CA GLY A 142 -3.73 11.26 15.49
C GLY A 142 -4.19 12.57 14.81
N LYS A 143 -3.33 13.12 13.96
CA LYS A 143 -3.59 14.33 13.16
C LYS A 143 -4.00 14.02 11.71
N LEU A 144 -3.99 12.73 11.37
CA LEU A 144 -4.44 12.14 10.12
C LEU A 144 -5.55 11.13 10.43
#